data_AF-A0A843HKD0-F1
#
_entry.id   AF-A0A843HKD0-F1
#
_cell.length_a   1.000
_cell.length_b   1.000
_cell.length_c   1.000
_cell.angle_alpha   90.00
_cell.angle_beta   90.00
_cell.angle_gamma   90.00
#
_symmetry.space_group_name_H-M   'P 1'
#
loop_
_entity.id
_entity.type
_entity.pdbx_description
1 polymer ?
#
loop_
_entity_poly.entity_id
_entity_poly.type
_entity_poly.pdbx_seq_one_letter_code
_entity_poly.pdbx_strand_id
1 'polypeptide(L)'
;MENENEVSVPVAKIRLSPEEEHGCYINLRSQLIKLLYMIEAEQRGEGDIGLWFYGFMFELASANSLCNNKLLKVVIKIHGLYDENNYKTMTHAQIKRQIMESKGVLDHLIGDRH
;
A
#
# COMPACT_ATOMS: atom_id res chain seq x y z
N MET A 1 11.42 46.33 10.55
CA MET A 1 11.51 44.96 11.08
C MET A 1 10.12 44.61 11.58
N GLU A 2 9.27 44.11 10.69
CA GLU A 2 7.93 43.64 11.04
C GLU A 2 8.03 42.14 11.27
N ASN A 3 7.65 41.71 12.48
CA ASN A 3 7.52 40.30 12.85
C ASN A 3 6.30 39.74 12.16
N GLU A 4 6.51 38.97 11.08
CA GLU A 4 5.49 38.07 10.57
C GLU A 4 5.39 36.88 11.54
N ASN A 5 4.44 36.97 12.47
CA ASN A 5 3.95 35.82 13.21
C ASN A 5 3.28 34.87 12.20
N GLU A 6 3.99 33.84 11.77
CA GLU A 6 3.40 32.66 11.13
C GLU A 6 2.43 32.01 12.12
N VAL A 7 1.14 32.38 12.01
CA VAL A 7 0.06 31.65 12.65
C VAL A 7 -0.04 30.30 11.95
N SER A 8 0.60 29.27 12.52
CA SER A 8 0.42 27.90 12.05
C SER A 8 -1.02 27.48 12.33
N VAL A 9 -1.86 27.57 11.30
CA VAL A 9 -3.23 27.04 11.35
C VAL A 9 -3.09 25.52 11.50
N PRO A 10 -3.61 24.89 12.57
CA PRO A 10 -3.53 23.45 12.70
C PRO A 10 -4.38 22.82 11.60
N VAL A 11 -3.73 22.34 10.54
CA VAL A 11 -4.38 21.52 9.54
C VAL A 11 -4.82 20.24 10.26
N ALA A 12 -6.13 20.07 10.45
CA ALA A 12 -6.67 18.84 10.98
C ALA A 12 -6.20 17.69 10.09
N LYS A 13 -5.33 16.82 10.62
CA LYS A 13 -4.92 15.60 9.92
C LYS A 13 -6.16 14.73 9.80
N ILE A 14 -6.74 14.67 8.61
CA ILE A 14 -7.80 13.71 8.27
C ILE A 14 -7.24 12.32 8.55
N ARG A 15 -7.95 11.56 9.38
CA ARG A 15 -7.59 10.21 9.82
C ARG A 15 -8.83 9.34 9.84
N LEU A 16 -8.64 8.06 9.53
CA LEU A 16 -9.71 7.08 9.68
C LEU A 16 -9.97 6.83 11.17
N SER A 17 -11.23 6.55 11.50
CA SER A 17 -11.55 5.96 12.79
C SER A 17 -10.89 4.58 12.91
N PRO A 18 -10.69 4.04 14.13
CA PRO A 18 -10.10 2.72 14.29
C PRO A 18 -10.81 1.63 13.49
N GLU A 19 -12.15 1.67 13.41
CA GLU A 19 -12.97 0.73 12.63
C GLU A 19 -12.70 0.82 11.13
N GLU A 20 -12.66 2.04 10.59
CA GLU A 20 -12.32 2.27 9.19
C GLU A 20 -10.87 1.90 8.87
N GLU A 21 -9.92 2.16 9.79
CA GLU A 21 -8.53 1.70 9.65
C GLU A 21 -8.48 0.17 9.52
N HIS A 22 -9.21 -0.54 10.37
CA HIS A 22 -9.25 -2.00 10.35
C HIS A 22 -9.87 -2.52 9.04
N GLY A 23 -10.97 -1.93 8.58
CA GLY A 23 -11.54 -2.23 7.27
C GLY A 23 -10.56 -1.96 6.12
N CYS A 24 -9.80 -0.87 6.21
CA CYS A 24 -8.76 -0.52 5.25
C CYS A 24 -7.67 -1.61 5.18
N TYR A 25 -7.18 -2.10 6.33
CA TYR A 25 -6.16 -3.17 6.36
C TYR A 25 -6.67 -4.47 5.73
N ILE A 26 -7.93 -4.85 6.00
CA ILE A 26 -8.55 -6.04 5.40
C ILE A 26 -8.66 -5.90 3.86
N ASN A 27 -9.07 -4.72 3.38
CA ASN A 27 -9.17 -4.45 1.95
C ASN A 27 -7.80 -4.51 1.27
N LEU A 28 -6.80 -3.79 1.80
CA LEU A 28 -5.44 -3.78 1.26
C LEU A 28 -4.84 -5.19 1.23
N ARG A 29 -5.10 -6.01 2.25
CA ARG A 29 -4.62 -7.40 2.28
C ARG A 29 -5.19 -8.22 1.14
N SER A 30 -6.47 -8.04 0.85
CA SER A 30 -7.14 -8.72 -0.27
C SER A 30 -6.58 -8.25 -1.62
N GLN A 31 -6.34 -6.94 -1.75
CA GLN A 31 -5.73 -6.36 -2.95
C GLN A 31 -4.29 -6.83 -3.18
N LEU A 32 -3.49 -7.04 -2.13
CA LEU A 32 -2.15 -7.63 -2.26
C LEU A 32 -2.17 -9.04 -2.85
N ILE A 33 -3.13 -9.87 -2.43
CA ILE A 33 -3.31 -11.21 -3.00
C ILE A 33 -3.76 -11.11 -4.46
N LYS A 34 -4.65 -10.17 -4.77
CA LYS A 34 -5.06 -9.90 -6.16
C LYS A 34 -3.88 -9.45 -7.03
N LEU A 35 -3.03 -8.56 -6.51
CA LEU A 35 -1.82 -8.10 -7.21
C LEU A 35 -0.92 -9.27 -7.60
N LEU A 36 -0.72 -10.26 -6.71
CA LEU A 36 0.07 -11.45 -7.02
C LEU A 36 -0.49 -12.19 -8.24
N TYR A 37 -1.79 -12.47 -8.25
CA TYR A 37 -2.43 -13.18 -9.36
C TYR A 37 -2.42 -12.36 -10.65
N MET A 38 -2.57 -11.04 -10.56
CA MET A 38 -2.52 -10.15 -11.73
C MET A 38 -1.12 -10.11 -12.33
N ILE A 39 -0.08 -9.97 -11.51
CA ILE A 39 1.31 -10.06 -11.97
C ILE A 39 1.59 -11.42 -12.63
N GLU A 40 1.17 -12.52 -11.99
CA GLU A 40 1.32 -13.86 -12.55
C GLU A 40 0.64 -14.00 -13.92
N ALA A 41 -0.56 -13.44 -14.07
CA ALA A 41 -1.30 -13.45 -15.34
C ALA A 41 -0.57 -12.62 -16.41
N GLU A 42 -0.08 -11.42 -16.09
CA GLU A 42 0.69 -10.60 -17.04
C GLU A 42 1.99 -11.29 -17.46
N GLN A 43 2.71 -11.92 -16.52
CA GLN A 43 3.93 -12.69 -16.84
C GLN A 43 3.66 -13.89 -17.77
N ARG A 44 2.42 -14.40 -17.80
CA ARG A 44 1.97 -15.42 -18.77
C ARG A 44 1.40 -14.83 -20.07
N GLY A 45 1.30 -13.50 -20.17
CA GLY A 45 0.75 -12.80 -21.34
C GLY A 45 -0.78 -12.66 -21.35
N GLU A 46 -1.45 -12.81 -20.20
CA GLU A 46 -2.92 -12.84 -20.10
C GLU A 46 -3.57 -11.46 -19.90
N GLY A 47 -2.81 -10.36 -19.94
CA GLY A 47 -3.32 -8.99 -19.87
C GLY A 47 -2.32 -7.99 -19.29
N ASP A 48 -2.56 -6.70 -19.54
CA ASP A 48 -1.80 -5.60 -18.93
C ASP A 48 -2.42 -5.20 -17.59
N ILE A 49 -1.58 -5.06 -16.55
CA ILE A 49 -2.04 -4.67 -15.21
C ILE A 49 -1.66 -3.23 -14.87
N GLY A 50 -0.95 -2.51 -15.75
CA GLY A 50 -0.33 -1.23 -15.44
C GLY A 50 -1.30 -0.21 -14.83
N LEU A 51 -2.49 -0.06 -15.41
CA LEU A 51 -3.51 0.87 -14.90
C LEU A 51 -4.04 0.43 -13.52
N TRP A 52 -4.27 -0.87 -13.32
CA TRP A 52 -4.75 -1.38 -12.04
C TRP A 52 -3.69 -1.24 -10.95
N PHE A 53 -2.43 -1.54 -11.26
CA PHE A 53 -1.33 -1.44 -10.31
C PHE A 53 -1.06 0.03 -9.93
N TYR A 54 -1.15 0.95 -10.88
CA TYR A 54 -1.11 2.39 -10.59
C TYR A 54 -2.22 2.81 -9.61
N GLY A 55 -3.48 2.40 -9.86
CA GLY A 55 -4.59 2.68 -8.97
C GLY A 55 -4.38 2.10 -7.56
N PHE A 56 -3.88 0.87 -7.48
CA PHE A 56 -3.54 0.25 -6.22
C PHE A 56 -2.43 1.00 -5.45
N MET A 57 -1.39 1.46 -6.13
CA MET A 57 -0.33 2.26 -5.52
C MET A 57 -0.84 3.59 -4.96
N PHE A 58 -1.73 4.25 -5.70
CA PHE A 58 -2.38 5.47 -5.24
C PHE A 58 -3.23 5.23 -3.98
N GLU A 59 -4.05 4.17 -3.98
CA GLU A 59 -4.86 3.78 -2.82
C GLU A 59 -3.98 3.46 -1.61
N LEU A 60 -2.90 2.70 -1.81
CA LEU A 60 -1.97 2.30 -0.74
C LEU A 60 -1.25 3.51 -0.11
N ALA A 61 -0.78 4.46 -0.94
CA ALA A 61 -0.15 5.69 -0.45
C ALA A 61 -1.15 6.57 0.32
N SER A 62 -2.37 6.70 -0.18
CA SER A 62 -3.45 7.46 0.47
C SER A 62 -3.83 6.83 1.81
N ALA A 63 -4.02 5.51 1.84
CA ALA A 63 -4.29 4.75 3.05
C ALA A 63 -3.17 4.91 4.08
N ASN A 64 -1.90 4.91 3.66
CA ASN A 64 -0.78 5.13 4.57
C ASN A 64 -0.85 6.50 5.27
N SER A 65 -1.20 7.56 4.54
CA SER A 65 -1.40 8.90 5.10
C SER A 65 -2.54 8.90 6.13
N LEU A 66 -3.67 8.28 5.78
CA LEU A 66 -4.88 8.24 6.60
C LEU A 66 -4.75 7.35 7.85
N CYS A 67 -3.94 6.29 7.79
CA CYS A 67 -3.66 5.35 8.88
C CYS A 67 -2.38 5.72 9.67
N ASN A 68 -2.04 7.01 9.75
CA ASN A 68 -0.91 7.53 10.53
C ASN A 68 0.44 6.83 10.24
N ASN A 69 0.74 6.58 8.96
CA ASN A 69 1.97 5.95 8.48
C ASN A 69 2.21 4.50 8.93
N LYS A 70 1.20 3.81 9.47
CA LYS A 70 1.32 2.40 9.89
C LYS A 70 1.62 1.44 8.72
N LEU A 71 1.35 1.87 7.49
CA LEU A 71 1.52 1.06 6.27
C LEU A 71 2.84 1.30 5.55
N LEU A 72 3.76 2.10 6.11
CA LEU A 72 4.99 2.52 5.43
C LEU A 72 5.82 1.32 4.91
N LYS A 73 5.91 0.24 5.70
CA LYS A 73 6.61 -0.98 5.30
C LYS A 73 5.97 -1.66 4.08
N VAL A 74 4.63 -1.63 4.00
CA VAL A 74 3.87 -2.16 2.86
C VAL A 74 4.10 -1.26 1.64
N VAL A 75 3.97 0.06 1.80
CA VAL A 75 4.21 1.05 0.72
C VAL A 75 5.58 0.84 0.08
N ILE A 76 6.65 0.76 0.88
CA ILE A 76 8.02 0.60 0.37
C ILE A 76 8.18 -0.69 -0.44
N LYS A 77 7.65 -1.81 0.06
CA LYS A 77 7.76 -3.11 -0.60
C LYS A 77 7.02 -3.15 -1.93
N ILE A 78 5.79 -2.64 -1.95
CA ILE A 78 4.96 -2.64 -3.15
C ILE A 78 5.46 -1.61 -4.16
N HIS A 79 5.94 -0.45 -3.70
CA HIS A 79 6.66 0.50 -4.55
C HIS A 79 7.83 -0.17 -5.25
N GLY A 80 8.64 -0.97 -4.56
CA GLY A 80 9.77 -1.68 -5.18
C GLY A 80 9.36 -2.64 -6.30
N LEU A 81 8.13 -3.19 -6.26
CA LEU A 81 7.57 -3.99 -7.36
C LEU A 81 7.09 -3.11 -8.51
N TYR A 82 6.42 -2.00 -8.19
CA TYR A 82 5.85 -1.06 -9.16
C TYR A 82 6.91 -0.24 -9.92
N ASP A 83 7.94 0.21 -9.20
CA ASP A 83 8.99 1.09 -9.70
C ASP A 83 9.67 0.49 -10.93
N GLU A 84 9.78 1.29 -11.99
CA GLU A 84 10.29 0.89 -13.31
C GLU A 84 9.70 -0.42 -13.87
N ASN A 85 8.53 -0.86 -13.37
CA ASN A 85 7.95 -2.17 -13.63
C ASN A 85 8.87 -3.35 -13.27
N ASN A 86 9.61 -3.27 -12.16
CA ASN A 86 10.51 -4.32 -11.67
C ASN A 86 9.86 -5.71 -11.62
N TYR A 87 8.56 -5.77 -11.31
CA TYR A 87 7.82 -7.03 -11.31
C TYR A 87 7.89 -7.81 -12.64
N LYS A 88 8.16 -7.15 -13.77
CA LYS A 88 8.30 -7.80 -15.09
C LYS A 88 9.59 -8.61 -15.23
N THR A 89 10.64 -8.24 -14.51
CA THR A 89 11.96 -8.90 -14.59
C THR A 89 12.23 -9.82 -13.40
N MET A 90 11.46 -9.70 -12.32
CA MET A 90 11.57 -10.54 -11.14
C MET A 90 10.95 -11.92 -11.35
N THR A 91 11.53 -12.92 -10.69
CA THR A 91 10.94 -14.26 -10.62
C THR A 91 9.67 -14.25 -9.78
N HIS A 92 8.75 -15.17 -10.08
CA HIS A 92 7.55 -15.40 -9.29
C HIS A 92 7.82 -15.56 -7.80
N ALA A 93 8.87 -16.29 -7.42
CA ALA A 93 9.25 -16.50 -6.02
C ALA A 93 9.64 -15.20 -5.32
N GLN A 94 10.36 -14.29 -6.00
CA GLN A 94 10.73 -12.98 -5.44
C GLN A 94 9.51 -12.09 -5.25
N ILE A 95 8.59 -12.06 -6.22
CA ILE A 95 7.34 -11.29 -6.15
C ILE A 95 6.46 -11.82 -5.01
N LYS A 96 6.24 -13.13 -4.99
CA LYS A 96 5.45 -13.81 -3.95
C LYS A 96 6.02 -13.50 -2.56
N ARG A 97 7.34 -13.53 -2.39
CA ARG A 97 7.97 -13.19 -1.11
C ARG A 97 7.65 -11.77 -0.67
N GLN A 98 7.81 -10.76 -1.54
CA GLN A 98 7.51 -9.36 -1.21
C GLN A 98 6.03 -9.17 -0.84
N ILE A 99 5.12 -9.80 -1.58
CA ILE A 99 3.67 -9.73 -1.33
C ILE A 99 3.31 -10.41 -0.01
N MET A 100 3.86 -11.60 0.29
CA MET A 100 3.58 -12.32 1.53
C MET A 100 4.15 -11.61 2.76
N GLU A 101 5.33 -11.01 2.66
CA GLU A 101 5.89 -10.18 3.73
C GLU A 101 5.00 -8.94 3.99
N SER A 102 4.49 -8.32 2.92
CA SER A 102 3.56 -7.18 3.03
C SER A 102 2.21 -7.58 3.64
N LYS A 103 1.68 -8.74 3.25
CA LYS A 103 0.49 -9.33 3.86
C LYS A 103 0.70 -9.61 5.35
N GLY A 104 1.86 -10.13 5.76
CA GLY A 104 2.17 -10.39 7.16
C GLY A 104 2.13 -9.13 8.03
N VAL A 105 2.57 -7.98 7.49
CA VAL A 105 2.43 -6.68 8.17
C VAL A 105 0.96 -6.33 8.37
N LEU A 106 0.12 -6.51 7.35
CA LEU A 106 -1.31 -6.25 7.46
C LEU A 106 -2.01 -7.21 8.42
N ASP A 107 -1.66 -8.49 8.42
CA ASP A 107 -2.23 -9.48 9.34
C ASP A 107 -1.95 -9.12 10.80
N HIS A 108 -0.76 -8.60 11.11
CA HIS A 108 -0.43 -8.08 12.43
C HIS A 108 -1.31 -6.88 12.81
N LEU A 109 -1.42 -5.88 11.92
CA LEU A 109 -2.28 -4.70 12.14
C LEU A 109 -3.78 -5.05 12.27
N ILE A 110 -4.21 -6.14 11.65
CA ILE A 110 -5.57 -6.68 11.79
C ILE A 110 -5.72 -7.38 13.15
N GLY A 111 -4.72 -8.14 13.59
CA GLY A 111 -4.75 -8.95 14.81
C GLY A 111 -4.57 -8.20 16.12
N ASP A 112 -4.00 -6.99 16.13
CA ASP A 112 -3.69 -6.17 17.32
C ASP A 112 -4.94 -5.62 18.07
N ARG A 113 -6.13 -6.19 17.86
CA ARG A 113 -7.40 -5.81 18.53
C ARG A 113 -7.79 -6.73 19.70
N HIS A 114 -6.86 -7.56 20.19
CA HIS A 114 -7.08 -8.45 21.34
C HIS A 114 -6.29 -8.03 22.57
#